data_AF-A0A0S6WBP5-F1
#
_entry.id   AF-A0A0S6WBP5-F1
#
_cell.length_a   1.000
_cell.length_b   1.000
_cell.length_c   1.000
_cell.angle_alpha   90.00
_cell.angle_beta   90.00
_cell.angle_gamma   90.00
#
_symmetry.space_group_name_H-M   'P 1'
#
loop_
_entity.id
_entity.type
_entity.pdbx_description
1 polymer ?
#
loop_
_entity_poly.entity_id
_entity_poly.type
_entity_poly.pdbx_seq_one_letter_code
_entity_poly.pdbx_strand_id
1 'polypeptide(L)'
;MASFFLKRYPKQVEAFLEYAEAITNPGKKENKGFINIAHQLREAQDEQDFSCRLCEAIGDAVIALEAPRDMQLEHTDHSFDHLCPLLKQPYQKYPSEISIVKRKKA
;
A
#
# COMPACT_ATOMS: atom_id res chain seq x y z
N MET A 1 -11.72 12.86 -5.14
CA MET A 1 -11.88 11.38 -5.12
C MET A 1 -11.30 10.75 -3.87
N ALA A 2 -10.09 11.08 -3.43
CA ALA A 2 -9.50 10.41 -2.28
C ALA A 2 -10.01 10.89 -0.89
N SER A 3 -10.64 12.07 -0.78
CA SER A 3 -11.42 12.42 0.43
C SER A 3 -12.68 11.55 0.62
N PHE A 4 -13.25 11.03 -0.48
CA PHE A 4 -14.32 10.04 -0.44
C PHE A 4 -13.80 8.67 0.01
N PHE A 5 -12.58 8.31 -0.39
CA PHE A 5 -11.94 7.05 -0.03
C PHE A 5 -11.66 6.95 1.48
N LEU A 6 -11.06 7.98 2.09
CA LEU A 6 -10.82 7.99 3.54
C LEU A 6 -12.12 7.88 4.34
N LYS A 7 -13.21 8.48 3.82
CA LYS A 7 -14.56 8.36 4.41
C LYS A 7 -15.20 7.00 4.19
N ARG A 8 -14.87 6.31 3.10
CA ARG A 8 -15.43 5.00 2.73
C ARG A 8 -14.77 3.85 3.49
N TYR A 9 -13.46 3.94 3.75
CA TYR A 9 -12.68 2.88 4.43
C TYR A 9 -11.97 3.34 5.70
N PRO A 10 -12.64 4.05 6.63
CA PRO A 10 -11.97 4.65 7.79
C PRO A 10 -11.29 3.59 8.66
N LYS A 11 -11.96 2.45 8.88
CA LYS A 11 -11.44 1.34 9.71
C LYS A 11 -10.21 0.68 9.11
N GLN A 12 -10.19 0.51 7.79
CA GLN A 12 -9.06 -0.12 7.11
C GLN A 12 -7.86 0.82 7.07
N VAL A 13 -8.10 2.11 6.85
CA VAL A 13 -7.05 3.13 6.95
C VAL A 13 -6.48 3.17 8.36
N GLU A 14 -7.32 3.17 9.39
CA GLU A 14 -6.88 3.09 10.80
C GLU A 14 -6.03 1.85 11.06
N ALA A 15 -6.48 0.67 10.60
CA ALA A 15 -5.70 -0.57 10.71
C ALA A 15 -4.33 -0.49 10.00
N PHE A 16 -4.24 0.20 8.85
CA PHE A 16 -2.96 0.43 8.19
C PHE A 16 -2.04 1.33 9.03
N LEU A 17 -2.58 2.40 9.62
CA LEU A 17 -1.82 3.31 10.47
C LEU A 17 -1.32 2.61 11.73
N GLU A 18 -2.17 1.86 12.43
CA GLU A 18 -1.81 1.08 13.61
C GLU A 18 -0.74 0.03 13.28
N TYR A 19 -0.91 -0.69 12.16
CA TYR A 19 0.06 -1.68 11.74
C TYR A 19 1.41 -1.05 11.37
N ALA A 20 1.40 0.12 10.73
CA ALA A 20 2.63 0.85 10.41
C ALA A 20 3.42 1.26 11.66
N GLU A 21 2.74 1.62 12.75
CA GLU A 21 3.38 1.92 14.04
C GLU A 21 4.00 0.67 14.70
N ALA A 22 3.42 -0.50 14.46
CA ALA A 22 3.91 -1.76 15.00
C ALA A 22 5.09 -2.38 14.23
N ILE A 23 5.40 -1.89 13.02
CA ILE A 23 6.49 -2.45 12.20
C ILE A 23 7.86 -2.12 12.81
N THR A 24 8.62 -3.18 13.09
CA THR A 24 10.05 -3.05 13.42
C THR A 24 10.86 -2.85 12.14
N ASN A 25 11.78 -1.88 12.15
CA ASN A 25 12.64 -1.51 11.01
C ASN A 25 11.87 -0.90 9.81
N PRO A 26 11.23 0.27 9.96
CA PRO A 26 10.48 0.93 8.88
C PRO A 26 11.35 1.29 7.66
N GLY A 27 12.67 1.47 7.84
CA GLY A 27 13.61 1.81 6.77
C GLY A 27 14.00 0.63 5.86
N LYS A 28 13.61 -0.60 6.19
CA LYS A 28 13.94 -1.78 5.38
C LYS A 28 13.18 -1.73 4.05
N LYS A 29 13.81 -2.20 2.96
CA LYS A 29 13.27 -2.07 1.60
C LYS A 29 11.84 -2.63 1.48
N GLU A 30 11.55 -3.76 2.12
CA GLU A 30 10.24 -4.39 2.10
C GLU A 30 9.16 -3.66 2.90
N ASN A 31 9.53 -2.75 3.80
CA ASN A 31 8.59 -2.00 4.63
C ASN A 31 8.38 -0.59 4.10
N LYS A 32 9.41 -0.01 3.47
CA LYS A 32 9.46 1.41 3.08
C LYS A 32 8.24 1.87 2.27
N GLY A 33 7.78 1.06 1.32
CA GLY A 33 6.62 1.40 0.49
C GLY A 33 5.33 1.53 1.32
N PHE A 34 5.06 0.54 2.17
CA PHE A 34 3.90 0.57 3.07
C PHE A 34 3.97 1.70 4.10
N ILE A 35 5.15 1.92 4.70
CA ILE A 35 5.35 3.03 5.66
C ILE A 35 5.10 4.38 5.00
N ASN A 36 5.57 4.57 3.76
CA ASN A 36 5.30 5.80 3.02
C ASN A 36 3.80 5.99 2.78
N ILE A 37 3.08 4.95 2.37
CA ILE A 37 1.63 4.99 2.20
C ILE A 37 0.94 5.37 3.50
N ALA A 38 1.30 4.74 4.63
CA ALA A 38 0.72 5.06 5.93
C ALA A 38 0.96 6.52 6.34
N HIS A 39 2.17 7.05 6.12
CA HIS A 39 2.47 8.46 6.36
C HIS A 39 1.58 9.37 5.51
N GLN A 40 1.49 9.09 4.21
CA GLN A 40 0.69 9.89 3.28
C GLN A 40 -0.81 9.81 3.59
N LEU A 41 -1.31 8.65 4.03
CA LEU A 41 -2.69 8.51 4.51
C LEU A 41 -2.96 9.34 5.77
N ARG A 42 -1.99 9.45 6.69
CA ARG A 42 -2.09 10.29 7.87
C ARG A 42 -2.15 11.77 7.50
N GLU A 43 -1.25 12.25 6.66
CA GLU A 43 -1.28 13.64 6.15
C GLU A 43 -2.60 13.94 5.42
N ALA A 44 -3.07 12.99 4.62
CA ALA A 44 -4.31 13.11 3.87
C ALA A 44 -5.58 13.23 4.73
N GLN A 45 -5.55 12.78 5.99
CA GLN A 45 -6.68 12.93 6.90
C GLN A 45 -6.91 14.39 7.30
N ASP A 46 -5.85 15.19 7.33
CA ASP A 46 -5.89 16.60 7.71
C ASP A 46 -6.07 17.54 6.50
N GLU A 47 -5.92 17.04 5.27
CA GLU A 47 -6.08 17.81 4.05
C GLU A 47 -7.54 17.91 3.58
N GLN A 48 -7.97 19.15 3.27
CA GLN A 48 -9.28 19.39 2.63
C GLN A 48 -9.25 19.10 1.11
N ASP A 49 -8.09 19.29 0.47
CA ASP A 49 -7.91 19.16 -0.97
C ASP A 49 -6.88 18.07 -1.32
N PHE A 50 -7.32 17.04 -2.04
CA PHE A 50 -6.45 15.96 -2.49
C PHE A 50 -5.72 16.31 -3.80
N SER A 51 -4.40 16.42 -3.74
CA SER A 51 -3.56 16.60 -4.93
C SER A 51 -3.31 15.29 -5.70
N CYS A 52 -3.03 15.38 -7.01
CA CYS A 52 -2.62 14.21 -7.80
C CYS A 52 -1.37 13.52 -7.24
N ARG A 53 -0.46 14.30 -6.63
CA ARG A 53 0.74 13.78 -5.99
C ARG A 53 0.42 12.90 -4.78
N LEU A 54 -0.56 13.32 -3.99
CA LEU A 54 -1.04 12.52 -2.86
C LEU A 54 -1.73 11.23 -3.36
N CYS A 55 -2.57 11.33 -4.39
CA CYS A 55 -3.19 10.16 -5.02
C CYS A 55 -2.17 9.14 -5.54
N GLU A 56 -1.09 9.61 -6.19
CA GLU A 56 0.02 8.75 -6.62
C GLU A 56 0.67 8.05 -5.42
N ALA A 57 0.87 8.77 -4.32
CA ALA A 57 1.55 8.24 -3.14
C ALA A 57 0.72 7.21 -2.34
N ILE A 58 -0.61 7.24 -2.46
CA ILE A 58 -1.52 6.26 -1.82
C ILE A 58 -2.15 5.26 -2.79
N GLY A 59 -1.75 5.27 -4.06
CA GLY A 59 -2.39 4.51 -5.14
C GLY A 59 -2.53 3.01 -4.83
N ASP A 60 -1.49 2.40 -4.28
CA ASP A 60 -1.50 0.98 -3.91
C ASP A 60 -2.55 0.67 -2.83
N ALA A 61 -2.74 1.55 -1.85
CA ALA A 61 -3.78 1.38 -0.84
C ALA A 61 -5.18 1.48 -1.45
N VAL A 62 -5.37 2.41 -2.41
CA VAL A 62 -6.63 2.54 -3.14
C VAL A 62 -6.93 1.27 -3.94
N ILE A 63 -5.93 0.75 -4.66
CA ILE A 63 -6.05 -0.50 -5.43
C ILE A 63 -6.42 -1.66 -4.50
N ALA A 64 -5.67 -1.85 -3.39
CA ALA A 64 -5.93 -2.95 -2.46
C ALA A 64 -7.34 -2.89 -1.84
N LEU A 65 -7.81 -1.69 -1.53
CA LEU A 65 -9.11 -1.48 -0.91
C LEU A 65 -10.30 -1.66 -1.86
N GLU A 66 -10.21 -1.11 -3.07
CA GLU A 66 -11.26 -1.16 -4.09
C GLU A 66 -11.29 -2.47 -4.89
N ALA A 67 -10.18 -3.23 -4.91
CA ALA A 67 -10.14 -4.51 -5.61
C ALA A 67 -11.24 -5.47 -5.13
N PRO A 68 -11.98 -6.11 -6.04
CA PRO A 68 -12.92 -7.16 -5.67
C PRO A 68 -12.23 -8.30 -4.91
N ARG A 69 -12.92 -8.86 -3.91
CA ARG A 69 -12.34 -9.91 -3.04
C ARG A 69 -12.24 -11.28 -3.74
N ASP A 70 -12.91 -11.46 -4.87
CA ASP A 70 -12.82 -12.61 -5.77
C ASP A 70 -11.72 -12.45 -6.84
N MET A 71 -11.09 -11.27 -6.93
CA MET A 71 -9.95 -11.03 -7.81
C MET A 71 -8.62 -11.24 -7.07
N GLN A 72 -7.62 -11.80 -7.77
CA GLN A 72 -6.25 -11.86 -7.26
C GLN A 72 -5.44 -10.65 -7.73
N LEU A 73 -4.79 -9.95 -6.81
CA LEU A 73 -3.88 -8.85 -7.13
C LEU A 73 -2.47 -9.37 -7.44
N GLU A 74 -1.99 -9.08 -8.63
CA GLU A 74 -0.64 -9.40 -9.07
C GLU A 74 0.25 -8.17 -8.99
N HIS A 75 1.37 -8.24 -8.26
CA HIS A 75 2.21 -7.06 -8.03
C HIS A 75 3.69 -7.39 -7.94
N THR A 76 4.52 -6.37 -8.14
CA THR A 76 5.97 -6.42 -7.88
C THR A 76 6.37 -5.66 -6.61
N ASP A 77 5.51 -4.74 -6.17
CA ASP A 77 5.79 -3.82 -5.07
C ASP A 77 5.67 -4.47 -3.70
N HIS A 78 6.44 -3.95 -2.74
CA HIS A 78 6.44 -4.48 -1.38
C HIS A 78 5.27 -3.97 -0.53
N SER A 79 4.63 -2.86 -0.93
CA SER A 79 3.48 -2.26 -0.25
C SER A 79 2.33 -3.26 -0.06
N PHE A 80 2.01 -4.02 -1.11
CA PHE A 80 0.93 -5.01 -1.09
C PHE A 80 1.18 -6.19 -0.14
N ASP A 81 2.44 -6.49 0.20
CA ASP A 81 2.78 -7.53 1.19
C ASP A 81 2.25 -7.18 2.59
N HIS A 82 2.00 -5.89 2.85
CA HIS A 82 1.44 -5.40 4.11
C HIS A 82 -0.04 -5.04 3.98
N LEU A 83 -0.44 -4.44 2.86
CA LEU A 83 -1.83 -4.03 2.63
C LEU A 83 -2.78 -5.22 2.50
N CYS A 84 -2.45 -6.19 1.64
CA CYS A 84 -3.36 -7.27 1.28
C CYS A 84 -3.71 -8.19 2.46
N PRO A 85 -2.76 -8.60 3.34
CA PRO A 85 -3.10 -9.40 4.52
C PRO A 85 -4.10 -8.74 5.45
N LEU A 86 -3.95 -7.44 5.71
CA LEU A 86 -4.86 -6.68 6.59
C LEU A 86 -6.29 -6.63 6.03
N LEU A 87 -6.43 -6.65 4.70
CA LEU A 87 -7.72 -6.65 4.01
C LEU A 87 -8.28 -8.04 3.71
N LYS A 88 -7.50 -9.10 3.94
CA LYS A 88 -7.77 -10.46 3.43
C LYS A 88 -7.97 -10.47 1.90
N GLN A 89 -7.26 -9.60 1.18
CA GLN A 89 -7.28 -9.54 -0.28
C GLN A 89 -6.36 -10.63 -0.84
N PRO A 90 -6.82 -11.49 -1.78
CA PRO A 90 -5.94 -12.42 -2.47
C PRO A 90 -4.87 -11.69 -3.28
N TYR A 91 -3.61 -12.11 -3.16
CA TYR A 91 -2.48 -11.48 -3.86
C TYR A 91 -1.39 -12.47 -4.25
N GLN A 92 -0.63 -12.15 -5.30
CA GLN A 92 0.57 -12.86 -5.73
C GLN A 92 1.67 -11.84 -6.02
N LYS A 93 2.80 -12.01 -5.33
CA LYS A 93 3.99 -11.23 -5.60
C LYS A 93 4.87 -11.88 -6.67
N TYR A 94 5.33 -11.08 -7.61
CA TYR A 94 6.31 -11.44 -8.61
C TYR A 94 7.66 -10.75 -8.36
N PRO A 95 8.78 -11.36 -8.75
CA PRO A 95 10.08 -10.71 -8.69
C PRO A 95 10.12 -9.51 -9.64
N SER A 96 10.70 -8.40 -9.19
CA SER A 96 10.93 -7.25 -10.07
C SER A 96 11.88 -7.60 -11.22
N GLU A 97 11.77 -6.87 -12.33
CA GLU A 97 12.64 -7.04 -13.51
C GLU A 97 14.13 -7.04 -13.14
N ILE A 98 14.55 -6.07 -12.31
CA ILE A 98 15.94 -5.94 -11.84
C ILE A 98 16.38 -7.22 -11.10
N SER A 99 15.48 -7.82 -10.31
CA SER A 99 15.76 -9.06 -9.58
C SER A 99 15.93 -10.25 -10.52
N ILE A 100 15.12 -10.31 -11.59
CA ILE A 100 15.20 -11.35 -12.63
C ILE A 100 16.51 -11.21 -13.43
N VAL A 101 16.84 -10.01 -13.88
CA VAL A 101 18.05 -9.74 -14.70
C VAL A 101 19.32 -10.08 -13.91
N LYS A 102 19.38 -9.78 -12.61
CA LYS A 102 20.52 -10.16 -11.75
C LYS A 102 20.71 -11.67 -11.65
N ARG A 103 19.62 -12.44 -11.51
CA ARG A 103 19.69 -13.92 -11.43
C ARG A 103 20.20 -14.58 -12.71
N LYS A 104 19.93 -13.99 -13.88
CA LYS A 104 20.45 -14.50 -15.16
C LYS A 104 21.96 -14.26 -15.36
N LYS A 105 22.56 -13.37 -14.56
CA LYS A 105 23.99 -12.99 -14.64
C LYS A 105 24.85 -13.62 -13.55
N ALA A 106 24.23 -14.34 -12.60
CA ALA A 106 24.90 -15.08 -11.53
C ALA A 106 25.03 -16.55 -11.96
#